data_AF-A0A4Q8QKR7-F1
#
_entry.id   AF-A0A4Q8QKR7-F1
#
_cell.length_a   1.000
_cell.length_b   1.000
_cell.length_c   1.000
_cell.angle_alpha   90.00
_cell.angle_beta   90.00
_cell.angle_gamma   90.00
#
_symmetry.space_group_name_H-M   'P 1'
#
loop_
_entity.id
_entity.type
_entity.pdbx_description
1 polymer ?
#
loop_
_entity_poly.entity_id
_entity_poly.type
_entity_poly.pdbx_seq_one_letter_code
_entity_poly.pdbx_strand_id
1 'polypeptide(L)'
;MNRISIDLSDVDEGEAIVPFAVPELTAEVLQTHIVLFYLEGDSGNTIFYTLLPGVDIFTGLNFYLSMIEGGVTLFITDTQGSPAGLPAGIFSYLHVVMIEYSASSPSGKTSKAHFANHLKQSGVDINNYNEITEHFELQ
;
A
#
# COMPACT_ATOMS: atom_id res chain seq x y z
N MET A 1 12.77 -6.36 -3.01
CA MET A 1 11.71 -5.42 -2.56
C MET A 1 12.05 -4.03 -3.07
N ASN A 2 11.10 -3.34 -3.70
CA ASN A 2 11.26 -1.94 -4.12
C ASN A 2 10.24 -1.07 -3.36
N ARG A 3 10.65 0.10 -2.87
CA ARG A 3 9.79 1.05 -2.15
C ARG A 3 9.93 2.44 -2.77
N ILE A 4 8.78 3.05 -3.04
CA ILE A 4 8.66 4.43 -3.52
C ILE A 4 7.93 5.22 -2.45
N SER A 5 8.44 6.40 -2.14
CA SER A 5 7.80 7.36 -1.22
C SER A 5 7.39 8.58 -2.03
N ILE A 6 6.10 8.87 -2.05
CA ILE A 6 5.53 10.01 -2.77
C ILE A 6 5.21 11.09 -1.75
N ASP A 7 5.83 12.26 -1.90
CA ASP A 7 5.61 13.41 -1.04
C ASP A 7 4.19 13.95 -1.23
N LEU A 8 3.47 14.15 -0.12
CA LEU A 8 2.10 14.66 -0.12
C LEU A 8 2.03 16.17 0.14
N SER A 9 3.16 16.85 0.35
CA SER A 9 3.18 18.29 0.61
C SER A 9 2.70 19.15 -0.58
N ASP A 10 2.76 18.60 -1.80
CA ASP A 10 2.25 19.23 -3.02
C ASP A 10 0.76 18.94 -3.29
N VAL A 11 0.10 18.15 -2.45
CA VAL A 11 -1.34 17.86 -2.59
C VAL A 11 -2.15 18.98 -1.95
N ASP A 12 -3.01 19.61 -2.75
CA ASP A 12 -3.90 20.65 -2.27
C ASP A 12 -4.83 20.12 -1.16
N GLU A 13 -4.96 20.92 -0.09
CA GLU A 13 -5.87 20.61 1.02
C GLU A 13 -7.31 20.49 0.49
N GLY A 14 -8.04 19.48 0.97
CA GLY A 14 -9.44 19.30 0.61
C GLY A 14 -9.68 18.38 -0.59
N GLU A 15 -8.63 17.98 -1.31
CA GLU A 15 -8.76 17.04 -2.43
C GLU A 15 -9.15 15.65 -1.94
N ALA A 16 -10.26 15.13 -2.46
CA ALA A 16 -10.79 13.80 -2.11
C ALA A 16 -10.35 12.71 -3.12
N ILE A 17 -9.77 13.11 -4.26
CA ILE A 17 -9.30 12.22 -5.33
C ILE A 17 -7.94 12.70 -5.77
N VAL A 18 -6.88 11.99 -5.38
CA VAL A 18 -5.50 12.43 -5.56
C VAL A 18 -4.75 11.44 -6.45
N PRO A 19 -4.44 11.80 -7.71
CA PRO A 19 -3.67 10.95 -8.61
C PRO A 19 -2.17 11.13 -8.40
N PHE A 20 -1.43 10.02 -8.45
CA PHE A 20 0.03 10.00 -8.39
C PHE A 20 0.62 9.18 -9.54
N ALA A 21 1.69 9.71 -10.14
CA ALA A 21 2.48 8.97 -11.11
C ALA A 21 3.41 7.99 -10.37
N VAL A 22 3.36 6.73 -10.77
CA VAL A 22 4.24 5.67 -10.26
C VAL A 22 4.69 4.82 -11.46
N PRO A 23 5.64 5.31 -12.27
CA PRO A 23 6.08 4.66 -13.50
C PRO A 23 6.50 3.19 -13.33
N GLU A 24 6.94 2.82 -12.14
CA GLU A 24 7.35 1.48 -11.75
C GLU A 24 6.19 0.49 -11.63
N LEU A 25 4.94 0.95 -11.53
CA LEU A 25 3.75 0.11 -11.65
C LEU A 25 3.51 -0.30 -13.11
N THR A 26 4.45 -1.06 -13.67
CA THR A 26 4.33 -1.61 -15.04
C THR A 26 3.31 -2.74 -15.08
N ALA A 27 2.84 -3.09 -16.29
CA ALA A 27 1.97 -4.25 -16.46
C ALA A 27 2.57 -5.55 -15.91
N GLU A 28 3.91 -5.70 -15.99
CA GLU A 28 4.62 -6.84 -15.41
C GLU A 28 4.54 -6.81 -13.88
N VAL A 29 4.85 -5.67 -13.25
CA VAL A 29 4.80 -5.52 -11.79
C VAL A 29 3.41 -5.82 -11.25
N LEU A 30 2.35 -5.31 -11.90
CA LEU A 30 0.97 -5.58 -11.49
C LEU A 30 0.59 -7.08 -11.57
N GLN A 31 1.33 -7.88 -12.34
CA GLN A 31 1.12 -9.32 -12.45
C GLN A 31 2.03 -10.14 -11.53
N THR A 32 3.26 -9.70 -11.29
CA THR A 32 4.32 -10.48 -10.63
C THR A 32 4.68 -9.99 -9.24
N HIS A 33 4.11 -8.88 -8.79
CA HIS A 33 4.36 -8.32 -7.47
C HIS A 33 3.10 -8.24 -6.63
N ILE A 34 3.28 -8.34 -5.31
CA ILE A 34 2.33 -7.80 -4.36
C ILE A 34 2.66 -6.32 -4.18
N VAL A 35 1.65 -5.47 -4.33
CA VAL A 35 1.79 -4.03 -4.12
C VAL A 35 1.06 -3.65 -2.83
N LEU A 36 1.81 -3.13 -1.87
CA LEU A 36 1.31 -2.62 -0.59
C LEU A 36 1.39 -1.10 -0.58
N PHE A 37 0.40 -0.48 0.05
CA PHE A 37 0.35 0.97 0.20
C PHE A 37 0.15 1.33 1.66
N TYR A 38 0.84 2.36 2.11
CA TYR A 38 0.56 2.96 3.41
C TYR A 38 0.86 4.46 3.40
N LEU A 39 0.08 5.21 4.18
CA LEU A 39 0.37 6.60 4.48
C LEU A 39 1.31 6.66 5.67
N GLU A 40 2.25 7.59 5.61
CA GLU A 40 3.02 8.05 6.76
C GLU A 40 2.48 9.43 7.16
N GLY A 41 2.12 9.58 8.43
CA GLY A 41 1.69 10.84 8.99
C GLY A 41 2.45 11.22 10.25
N ASP A 42 2.36 12.50 10.61
CA ASP A 42 2.99 13.07 11.79
C ASP A 42 1.95 13.76 12.67
N SER A 43 1.82 13.30 13.91
CA SER A 43 0.98 13.94 14.93
C SER A 43 1.85 14.76 15.91
N GLY A 44 2.77 15.56 15.40
CA GLY A 44 3.63 16.52 16.10
C GLY A 44 4.75 15.92 16.95
N ASN A 45 4.55 14.72 17.51
CA ASN A 45 5.55 14.01 18.33
C ASN A 45 5.66 12.51 17.98
N THR A 46 4.81 12.01 17.07
CA THR A 46 4.71 10.59 16.76
C THR A 46 4.44 10.44 15.27
N ILE A 47 5.35 9.72 14.60
CA ILE A 47 5.11 9.22 13.25
C ILE A 47 4.15 8.03 13.36
N PHE A 48 3.12 8.03 12.54
CA PHE A 48 2.16 6.93 12.45
C PHE A 48 2.02 6.45 11.01
N TYR A 49 1.56 5.21 10.86
CA TYR A 49 1.41 4.57 9.56
C TYR A 49 0.00 4.00 9.41
N THR A 50 -0.62 4.27 8.25
CA THR A 50 -1.96 3.80 7.92
C THR A 50 -1.91 2.93 6.68
N LEU A 51 -2.17 1.63 6.85
CA LEU A 51 -2.25 0.68 5.74
C LEU A 51 -3.46 0.97 4.85
N LEU A 52 -3.25 0.89 3.53
CA LEU A 52 -4.28 1.12 2.53
C LEU A 52 -4.56 -0.13 1.69
N PRO A 53 -5.80 -0.31 1.20
CA PRO A 53 -6.99 0.45 1.56
C PRO A 53 -7.38 0.18 3.02
N GLY A 54 -7.96 1.17 3.69
CA GLY A 54 -8.23 1.07 5.12
C GLY A 54 -8.82 2.33 5.73
N VAL A 55 -9.03 2.27 7.05
CA VAL A 55 -9.50 3.41 7.85
C VAL A 55 -8.33 3.90 8.68
N ASP A 56 -8.04 5.19 8.60
CA ASP A 56 -7.08 5.83 9.49
C ASP A 56 -7.69 6.05 10.87
N ILE A 57 -7.01 5.57 11.90
CA ILE A 57 -7.54 5.60 13.27
C ILE A 57 -7.50 6.98 13.92
N PHE A 58 -6.70 7.92 13.40
CA PHE A 58 -6.53 9.25 13.98
C PHE A 58 -7.54 10.24 13.40
N THR A 59 -7.77 10.16 12.09
CA THR A 59 -8.67 11.05 11.33
C THR A 59 -10.06 10.45 11.13
N GLY A 60 -10.21 9.13 11.24
CA GLY A 60 -11.45 8.42 10.94
C GLY A 60 -11.80 8.38 9.44
N LEU A 61 -10.86 8.78 8.58
CA LEU A 61 -11.05 8.79 7.14
C LEU A 61 -10.85 7.39 6.55
N ASN A 62 -11.68 7.07 5.57
CA ASN A 62 -11.54 5.88 4.73
C ASN A 62 -10.71 6.22 3.50
N PHE A 63 -9.78 5.33 3.16
CA PHE A 63 -8.92 5.47 2.01
C PHE A 63 -9.04 4.27 1.08
N TYR A 64 -9.24 4.54 -0.20
CA TYR A 64 -9.30 3.55 -1.26
C TYR A 64 -8.28 3.87 -2.34
N LEU A 65 -7.85 2.85 -3.07
CA LEU A 65 -6.87 3.00 -4.15
C LEU A 65 -7.40 2.38 -5.42
N SER A 66 -7.19 3.07 -6.54
CA SER A 66 -7.26 2.48 -7.88
C SER A 66 -5.86 2.49 -8.46
N MET A 67 -5.39 1.34 -8.92
CA MET A 67 -4.09 1.20 -9.59
C MET A 67 -4.32 1.01 -11.09
N ILE A 68 -3.50 1.68 -11.88
CA ILE A 68 -3.35 1.45 -13.31
C ILE A 68 -1.86 1.35 -13.65
N GLU A 69 -1.56 0.95 -14.88
CA GLU A 69 -0.18 1.00 -15.34
C GLU A 69 0.37 2.44 -15.24
N GLY A 70 1.51 2.59 -14.57
CA GLY A 70 2.20 3.86 -14.38
C GLY A 70 1.61 4.79 -13.32
N GLY A 71 0.59 4.39 -12.56
CA GLY A 71 0.00 5.30 -11.57
C GLY A 71 -0.99 4.69 -10.58
N VAL A 72 -1.27 5.48 -9.55
CA VAL A 72 -2.24 5.15 -8.52
C VAL A 72 -3.11 6.37 -8.23
N THR A 73 -4.39 6.16 -7.92
CA THR A 73 -5.30 7.21 -7.47
C THR A 73 -5.79 6.88 -6.07
N LEU A 74 -5.58 7.81 -5.14
CA LEU A 74 -6.10 7.77 -3.77
C LEU A 74 -7.48 8.41 -3.73
N PHE A 75 -8.45 7.70 -3.18
CA PHE A 75 -9.79 8.20 -2.92
C PHE A 75 -10.01 8.28 -1.42
N ILE A 76 -10.57 9.38 -0.95
CA ILE A 76 -10.72 9.68 0.46
C ILE A 76 -12.20 9.95 0.75
N THR A 77 -12.74 9.24 1.73
CA THR A 77 -14.12 9.44 2.17
C THR A 77 -14.22 9.50 3.68
N ASP A 78 -15.29 10.12 4.19
CA ASP A 78 -15.66 10.01 5.58
C ASP A 78 -16.18 8.60 5.92
N THR A 79 -16.54 8.38 7.19
CA THR A 79 -17.10 7.10 7.69
C THR A 79 -18.45 6.73 7.07
N GLN A 80 -19.13 7.66 6.41
CA GLN A 80 -20.40 7.46 5.73
C GLN A 80 -20.23 7.24 4.21
N GLY A 81 -18.99 7.29 3.71
CA GLY A 81 -18.67 7.12 2.29
C GLY A 81 -18.80 8.39 1.45
N SER A 82 -18.97 9.56 2.07
CA SER A 82 -18.98 10.83 1.34
C SER A 82 -17.55 11.29 1.06
N PRO A 83 -17.26 11.92 -0.09
CA PRO A 83 -15.94 12.48 -0.37
C PRO A 83 -15.47 13.39 0.76
N ALA A 84 -14.27 13.13 1.27
CA ALA A 84 -13.65 13.91 2.33
C ALA A 84 -12.25 14.29 1.86
N GLY A 85 -11.85 15.53 2.08
CA GLY A 85 -10.54 16.00 1.62
C GLY A 85 -9.39 15.43 2.43
N LEU A 86 -8.22 15.32 1.81
CA LEU A 86 -6.98 15.06 2.53
C LEU A 86 -6.72 16.19 3.54
N PRO A 87 -6.57 15.89 4.85
CA PRO A 87 -6.29 16.91 5.85
C PRO A 87 -4.88 17.49 5.68
N ALA A 88 -4.76 18.82 5.69
CA ALA A 88 -3.47 19.49 5.58
C ALA A 88 -2.53 19.13 6.75
N GLY A 89 -1.27 18.84 6.42
CA GLY A 89 -0.20 18.66 7.40
C GLY A 89 -0.31 17.42 8.29
N ILE A 90 -1.24 16.51 8.01
CA ILE A 90 -1.37 15.25 8.76
C ILE A 90 -0.53 14.14 8.11
N PHE A 91 -0.62 13.98 6.80
CA PHE A 91 0.10 12.95 6.06
C PHE A 91 1.25 13.55 5.27
N SER A 92 2.44 12.96 5.39
CA SER A 92 3.67 13.41 4.75
C SER A 92 3.97 12.64 3.48
N TYR A 93 3.75 11.32 3.50
CA TYR A 93 4.08 10.46 2.36
C TYR A 93 3.05 9.38 2.09
N LEU A 94 2.84 9.07 0.82
CA LEU A 94 2.27 7.80 0.38
C LEU A 94 3.41 6.86 -0.03
N HIS A 95 3.52 5.73 0.66
CA HIS A 95 4.49 4.69 0.35
C HIS A 95 3.87 3.61 -0.53
N VAL A 96 4.57 3.23 -1.59
CA VAL A 96 4.24 2.12 -2.49
C VAL A 96 5.36 1.08 -2.38
N VAL A 97 5.03 -0.09 -1.85
CA VAL A 97 5.99 -1.20 -1.68
C VAL A 97 5.63 -2.32 -2.63
N MET A 98 6.56 -2.66 -3.53
CA MET A 98 6.44 -3.72 -4.51
C MET A 98 7.31 -4.89 -4.08
N ILE A 99 6.65 -6.01 -3.79
CA ILE A 99 7.28 -7.25 -3.34
C ILE A 99 7.13 -8.25 -4.48
N GLU A 100 8.22 -8.49 -5.19
CA GLU A 100 8.30 -9.55 -6.19
C GLU A 100 8.04 -10.89 -5.50
N TYR A 101 7.16 -11.70 -6.08
CA TYR A 101 7.07 -13.11 -5.70
C TYR A 101 7.60 -13.92 -6.87
N SER A 102 8.50 -14.87 -6.60
CA SER A 102 9.12 -15.66 -7.67
C SER A 102 8.05 -16.47 -8.40
N ALA A 103 7.71 -16.02 -9.61
CA ALA A 103 6.72 -16.64 -10.47
C ALA A 103 7.27 -17.90 -11.14
N SER A 104 7.63 -18.92 -10.35
CA SER A 104 7.68 -20.29 -10.88
C SER A 104 6.39 -21.02 -10.50
N SER A 105 5.29 -20.62 -11.13
CA SER A 105 4.09 -21.48 -11.21
C SER A 105 3.57 -21.58 -12.63
N PRO A 106 3.46 -22.80 -13.19
CA PRO A 106 3.06 -23.02 -14.58
C PRO A 106 1.59 -22.69 -14.90
N SER A 107 0.82 -22.11 -13.97
CA SER A 107 -0.65 -22.02 -14.09
C SER A 107 -1.23 -20.61 -14.19
N GLY A 108 -0.42 -19.54 -14.12
CA GLY A 108 -0.87 -18.17 -14.41
C GLY A 108 -2.03 -17.64 -13.55
N LYS A 109 -2.30 -18.24 -12.38
CA LYS A 109 -3.36 -17.79 -11.46
C LYS A 109 -2.78 -17.19 -10.19
N THR A 110 -2.83 -15.87 -10.12
CA THR A 110 -2.61 -15.05 -8.92
C THR A 110 -3.70 -15.34 -7.89
N SER A 111 -3.45 -16.27 -6.98
CA SER A 111 -4.36 -16.50 -5.85
C SER A 111 -3.57 -16.39 -4.56
N LYS A 112 -4.19 -15.84 -3.50
CA LYS A 112 -3.65 -15.83 -2.13
C LYS A 112 -3.11 -17.20 -1.69
N ALA A 113 -3.65 -18.28 -2.25
CA ALA A 113 -3.18 -19.65 -2.03
C ALA A 113 -1.76 -19.89 -2.57
N HIS A 114 -1.37 -19.21 -3.64
CA HIS A 114 -0.03 -19.29 -4.23
C HIS A 114 1.02 -18.64 -3.34
N PHE A 115 0.74 -17.42 -2.87
CA PHE A 115 1.57 -16.72 -1.91
C PHE A 115 1.70 -17.48 -0.58
N ALA A 116 0.59 -17.98 -0.05
CA ALA A 116 0.59 -18.83 1.14
C ALA A 116 1.39 -20.13 0.93
N ASN A 117 1.34 -20.71 -0.26
CA ASN A 117 2.14 -21.89 -0.61
C ASN A 117 3.61 -21.56 -0.78
N HIS A 118 3.97 -20.39 -1.33
CA HIS A 118 5.35 -19.94 -1.44
C HIS A 118 5.99 -19.77 -0.06
N LEU A 119 5.30 -19.08 0.85
CA LEU A 119 5.76 -18.91 2.23
C LEU A 119 5.93 -20.26 2.93
N LYS A 120 4.94 -21.15 2.82
CA LYS A 120 5.04 -22.52 3.34
C LYS A 120 6.21 -23.31 2.74
N GLN A 121 6.47 -23.18 1.44
CA GLN A 121 7.59 -23.85 0.76
C GLN A 121 8.95 -23.31 1.20
N SER A 122 9.03 -22.03 1.54
CA SER A 122 10.21 -21.38 2.14
C SER A 122 10.35 -21.66 3.64
N GLY A 123 9.49 -22.52 4.21
CA GLY A 123 9.52 -22.90 5.62
C GLY A 123 8.94 -21.86 6.58
N VAL A 124 8.30 -20.81 6.06
CA VAL A 124 7.68 -19.74 6.85
C VAL A 124 6.29 -20.20 7.31
N ASP A 125 6.04 -20.19 8.62
CA ASP A 125 4.70 -20.32 9.15
C ASP A 125 3.93 -19.02 8.90
N ILE A 126 2.98 -19.09 7.96
CA ILE A 126 2.10 -17.97 7.61
C ILE A 126 1.22 -17.48 8.77
N ASN A 127 1.14 -18.21 9.88
CA ASN A 127 0.45 -17.78 11.10
C ASN A 127 1.41 -17.12 12.11
N ASN A 128 2.72 -17.20 11.89
CA ASN A 128 3.73 -16.55 12.71
C ASN A 128 4.13 -15.21 12.10
N TYR A 129 3.58 -14.13 12.65
CA TYR A 129 3.83 -12.77 12.19
C TYR A 129 5.32 -12.43 12.12
N ASN A 130 6.11 -12.88 13.10
CA ASN A 130 7.55 -12.58 13.16
C ASN A 130 8.32 -13.23 12.00
N GLU A 131 7.96 -14.46 11.63
CA GLU A 131 8.59 -15.15 10.49
C GLU A 131 8.21 -14.50 9.16
N ILE A 132 6.98 -13.97 9.04
CA ILE A 132 6.56 -13.22 7.85
C ILE A 132 7.35 -11.90 7.75
N THR A 133 7.47 -11.15 8.84
CA THR A 133 8.20 -9.87 8.83
C THR A 133 9.69 -10.08 8.54
N GLU A 134 10.30 -11.13 9.09
CA GLU A 134 11.71 -11.45 8.83
C GLU A 134 11.94 -11.87 7.38
N HIS A 135 11.03 -12.69 6.81
CA HIS A 135 11.13 -13.14 5.42
C HIS A 135 11.05 -11.99 4.40
N PHE A 136 10.32 -10.92 4.71
CA PHE A 136 10.16 -9.76 3.83
C PHE A 136 11.04 -8.57 4.22
N GLU A 137 11.95 -8.74 5.18
CA GLU A 137 12.81 -7.65 5.69
C GLU A 137 12.00 -6.40 6.13
N LEU A 138 10.78 -6.63 6.65
CA LEU A 138 9.91 -5.58 7.17
C LEU A 138 10.37 -5.27 8.59
N GLN A 139 11.39 -4.40 8.71
CA GLN A 139 11.86 -3.83 9.99
C GLN A 139 11.40 -2.40 10.18
#